data_AF-A0A2V8PST2-F1
#
_entry.id   AF-A0A2V8PST2-F1
#
_cell.length_a   1.000
_cell.length_b   1.000
_cell.length_c   1.000
_cell.angle_alpha   90.00
_cell.angle_beta   90.00
_cell.angle_gamma   90.00
#
_symmetry.space_group_name_H-M   'P 1'
#
loop_
_entity.id
_entity.type
_entity.pdbx_description
1 polymer ?
#
loop_
_entity_poly.entity_id
_entity_poly.type
_entity_poly.pdbx_seq_one_letter_code
_entity_poly.pdbx_strand_id
1 'polypeptide(L)'
;MRQSTEKGFSLIELLIVVAIIGIIAAIAIPNLLASRRAANEGSAEQSLRTISSAEATYQSTAGGGSYGTMNDLGSQSLVDSVLASGQKSGYNFTTGTAPAASTTTFTAGATPVTPSGITATGTRDFCINQTGVLLANPTASGTVPTDCTASGFSSIGN
;
A
#
# COMPACT_ATOMS: atom_id res chain seq x y z
N MET A 1 43.27 48.44 -12.47
CA MET A 1 42.07 47.68 -12.94
C MET A 1 42.29 46.22 -12.58
N ARG A 2 41.51 45.65 -11.66
CA ARG A 2 41.58 44.22 -11.31
C ARG A 2 40.93 43.44 -12.44
N GLN A 3 41.69 42.62 -13.17
CA GLN A 3 41.12 41.66 -14.10
C GLN A 3 40.50 40.52 -13.27
N SER A 4 39.18 40.42 -13.30
CA SER A 4 38.45 39.27 -12.79
C SER A 4 38.62 38.15 -13.82
N THR A 5 39.48 37.19 -13.55
CA THR A 5 39.57 35.97 -14.37
C THR A 5 38.32 35.14 -14.12
N GLU A 6 37.33 35.26 -15.00
CA GLU A 6 36.21 34.33 -15.09
C GLU A 6 36.77 32.93 -15.40
N LYS A 7 36.71 32.01 -14.43
CA LYS A 7 37.05 30.60 -14.66
C LYS A 7 35.85 29.92 -15.32
N GLY A 8 35.93 29.69 -16.63
CA GLY A 8 34.95 28.87 -17.35
C GLY A 8 35.02 27.41 -16.92
N PHE A 9 33.87 26.76 -16.80
CA PHE A 9 33.75 25.33 -16.52
C PHE A 9 34.19 24.52 -17.76
N SER A 10 35.07 23.53 -17.60
CA SER A 10 35.50 22.69 -18.72
C SER A 10 34.45 21.65 -19.07
N LEU A 11 34.29 21.35 -20.36
CA LEU A 11 33.40 20.27 -20.82
C LEU A 11 33.82 18.91 -20.24
N ILE A 12 35.12 18.67 -20.03
CA ILE A 12 35.59 17.42 -19.43
C ILE A 12 35.23 17.33 -17.94
N GLU A 13 35.20 18.46 -17.23
CA GLU A 13 34.77 18.50 -15.83
C GLU A 13 33.29 18.16 -15.73
N LEU A 14 32.46 18.67 -16.65
CA LEU A 14 31.05 18.33 -16.70
C LEU A 14 30.82 16.84 -17.02
N LEU A 15 31.59 16.29 -17.95
CA LEU A 15 31.48 14.88 -18.37
C LEU A 15 31.79 13.90 -17.23
N ILE A 16 32.84 14.17 -16.44
CA ILE A 16 33.19 13.31 -15.30
C ILE A 16 32.10 13.38 -14.22
N VAL A 17 31.55 14.57 -13.97
CA VAL A 17 30.48 14.75 -12.98
C VAL A 17 29.23 13.95 -13.35
N VAL A 18 28.76 14.05 -14.60
CA VAL A 18 27.58 13.28 -15.03
C VAL A 18 27.84 11.78 -15.05
N ALA A 19 29.07 11.34 -15.35
CA ALA A 19 29.43 9.92 -15.29
C ALA A 19 29.36 9.37 -13.86
N ILE A 20 29.90 10.09 -12.87
CA ILE A 20 29.85 9.68 -11.46
C ILE A 20 28.40 9.69 -10.94
N ILE A 21 27.63 10.73 -11.23
CA ILE A 21 26.21 10.79 -10.85
C ILE A 21 25.43 9.63 -11.49
N GLY A 22 25.72 9.29 -12.75
CA GLY A 22 25.11 8.16 -13.45
C GLY A 22 25.36 6.82 -12.77
N ILE A 23 26.60 6.57 -12.31
CA ILE A 23 26.97 5.34 -11.58
C ILE A 23 26.21 5.28 -10.24
N ILE A 24 26.18 6.38 -9.49
CA ILE A 24 25.47 6.44 -8.20
C ILE A 24 23.96 6.21 -8.42
N ALA A 25 23.37 6.87 -9.41
CA ALA A 25 21.94 6.75 -9.72
C ALA A 25 21.55 5.31 -10.10
N ALA A 26 22.40 4.62 -10.89
CA ALA A 26 22.17 3.24 -11.29
C ALA A 26 22.04 2.26 -10.10
N ILE A 27 22.75 2.50 -9.01
CA ILE A 27 22.70 1.68 -7.78
C ILE A 27 21.60 2.18 -6.83
N ALA A 28 21.47 3.50 -6.70
CA ALA A 28 20.57 4.12 -5.73
C ALA A 28 19.08 3.96 -6.09
N ILE A 29 18.72 4.12 -7.36
CA ILE A 29 17.33 4.05 -7.82
C ILE A 29 16.67 2.69 -7.53
N PRO A 30 17.24 1.53 -7.92
CA PRO A 30 16.60 0.25 -7.65
C PRO A 30 16.44 -0.04 -6.15
N ASN A 31 17.42 0.36 -5.33
CA ASN A 31 17.34 0.21 -3.88
C ASN A 31 16.23 1.10 -3.27
N LEU A 32 16.15 2.36 -3.71
CA LEU A 32 15.08 3.27 -3.28
C LEU A 32 13.70 2.74 -3.66
N LEU A 33 13.54 2.19 -4.87
CA LEU A 33 12.28 1.59 -5.31
C LEU A 33 11.92 0.35 -4.48
N ALA A 34 12.89 -0.51 -4.16
CA ALA A 34 12.67 -1.65 -3.27
C ALA A 34 12.24 -1.20 -1.85
N SER A 35 12.92 -0.20 -1.28
CA SER A 35 12.58 0.37 0.02
C SER A 35 11.18 0.99 0.04
N ARG A 36 10.80 1.72 -1.02
CA ARG A 36 9.44 2.26 -1.16
C ARG A 36 8.38 1.17 -1.24
N ARG A 37 8.63 0.09 -1.98
CA ARG A 37 7.70 -1.07 -2.04
C ARG A 37 7.51 -1.70 -0.66
N ALA A 38 8.58 -1.93 0.08
CA ALA A 38 8.48 -2.47 1.44
C ALA A 38 7.71 -1.53 2.39
N ALA A 39 7.90 -0.22 2.27
CA ALA A 39 7.16 0.77 3.05
C ALA A 39 5.66 0.80 2.68
N ASN A 40 5.34 0.66 1.39
CA ASN A 40 3.95 0.57 0.91
C ASN A 40 3.28 -0.71 1.43
N GLU A 41 3.98 -1.85 1.36
CA GLU A 41 3.51 -3.14 1.91
C GLU A 41 3.23 -3.02 3.41
N GLY A 42 4.17 -2.48 4.21
CA GLY A 42 3.94 -2.25 5.64
C GLY A 42 2.79 -1.27 5.93
N SER A 43 2.62 -0.24 5.10
CA SER A 43 1.47 0.68 5.20
C SER A 43 0.14 -0.03 4.89
N ALA A 44 0.14 -0.99 3.97
CA ALA A 44 -1.05 -1.76 3.62
C ALA A 44 -1.44 -2.72 4.75
N GLU A 45 -0.47 -3.43 5.32
CA GLU A 45 -0.67 -4.29 6.49
C GLU A 45 -1.28 -3.49 7.67
N GLN A 46 -0.72 -2.32 7.98
CA GLN A 46 -1.24 -1.47 9.05
C GLN A 46 -2.63 -0.89 8.75
N SER A 47 -2.89 -0.54 7.49
CA SER A 47 -4.20 -0.02 7.07
C SER A 47 -5.28 -1.10 7.20
N LEU A 48 -4.97 -2.36 6.87
CA LEU A 48 -5.89 -3.49 7.06
C LEU A 48 -6.17 -3.77 8.54
N ARG A 49 -5.18 -3.68 9.42
CA ARG A 49 -5.40 -3.77 10.88
C ARG A 49 -6.28 -2.62 11.40
N THR A 50 -6.07 -1.41 10.87
CA THR A 50 -6.91 -0.25 11.18
C THR A 50 -8.34 -0.48 10.74
N ILE A 51 -8.56 -1.01 9.53
CA ILE A 51 -9.89 -1.39 9.04
C ILE A 51 -10.51 -2.44 9.95
N SER A 52 -9.80 -3.50 10.33
CA SER A 52 -10.32 -4.52 11.24
C SER A 52 -10.76 -3.96 12.59
N SER A 53 -10.01 -3.00 13.15
CA SER A 53 -10.39 -2.33 14.40
C SER A 53 -11.59 -1.39 14.21
N ALA A 54 -11.65 -0.68 13.07
CA ALA A 54 -12.76 0.18 12.71
C ALA A 54 -14.05 -0.63 12.52
N GLU A 55 -13.96 -1.80 11.88
CA GLU A 55 -15.06 -2.74 11.71
C GLU A 55 -15.61 -3.24 13.06
N ALA A 56 -14.75 -3.63 14.01
CA ALA A 56 -15.18 -4.00 15.35
C ALA A 56 -15.86 -2.84 16.11
N THR A 57 -15.36 -1.62 15.92
CA THR A 57 -15.96 -0.41 16.51
C THR A 57 -17.31 -0.10 15.86
N TYR A 58 -17.40 -0.19 14.54
CA TYR A 58 -18.64 0.02 13.79
C TYR A 58 -19.70 -0.99 14.23
N GLN A 59 -19.34 -2.27 14.30
CA GLN A 59 -20.22 -3.35 14.72
C GLN A 59 -20.86 -3.10 16.10
N SER A 60 -20.07 -2.60 17.05
CA SER A 60 -20.52 -2.34 18.44
C SER A 60 -21.26 -1.01 18.62
N THR A 61 -21.22 -0.11 17.63
CA THR A 61 -21.79 1.24 17.74
C THR A 61 -22.90 1.47 16.69
N ALA A 62 -22.55 1.90 15.47
CA ALA A 62 -23.47 2.28 14.42
C ALA A 62 -24.04 1.10 13.62
N GLY A 63 -23.31 -0.02 13.57
CA GLY A 63 -23.65 -1.19 12.75
C GLY A 63 -24.68 -2.13 13.38
N GLY A 64 -25.02 -1.98 14.66
CA GLY A 64 -26.02 -2.81 15.32
C GLY A 64 -25.73 -4.33 15.24
N GLY A 65 -24.46 -4.72 15.38
CA GLY A 65 -24.00 -6.10 15.19
C GLY A 65 -23.51 -6.43 13.78
N SER A 66 -23.64 -5.49 12.85
CA SER A 66 -23.22 -5.61 11.45
C SER A 66 -21.87 -4.95 11.17
N TYR A 67 -21.09 -5.54 10.26
CA TYR A 67 -19.92 -4.91 9.67
C TYR A 67 -20.30 -3.91 8.58
N GLY A 68 -19.46 -2.90 8.40
CA GLY A 68 -19.67 -1.80 7.47
C GLY A 68 -18.98 -2.00 6.12
N THR A 69 -19.29 -1.13 5.18
CA THR A 69 -18.46 -0.91 4.00
C THR A 69 -17.39 0.14 4.30
N MET A 70 -16.37 0.24 3.45
CA MET A 70 -15.34 1.28 3.55
C MET A 70 -15.94 2.70 3.57
N ASN A 71 -17.07 2.92 2.89
CA ASN A 71 -17.80 4.19 2.94
C ASN A 71 -18.48 4.41 4.28
N ASP A 72 -19.06 3.37 4.89
CA ASP A 72 -19.69 3.47 6.21
C ASP A 72 -18.64 3.81 7.28
N LEU A 73 -17.49 3.15 7.26
CA LEU A 73 -16.36 3.45 8.15
C LEU A 73 -15.86 4.89 7.98
N GLY A 74 -15.77 5.37 6.74
CA GLY A 74 -15.39 6.74 6.42
C GLY A 74 -16.42 7.77 6.92
N SER A 75 -17.71 7.49 6.73
CA SER A 75 -18.81 8.37 7.18
C SER A 75 -18.84 8.55 8.70
N GLN A 76 -18.46 7.51 9.44
CA GLN A 76 -18.35 7.52 10.90
C GLN A 76 -16.99 8.02 11.40
N SER A 77 -16.09 8.48 10.51
CA SER A 77 -14.72 8.91 10.84
C SER A 77 -13.91 7.86 11.62
N LEU A 78 -14.19 6.57 11.40
CA LEU A 78 -13.47 5.46 12.03
C LEU A 78 -12.16 5.14 11.30
N VAL A 79 -12.06 5.56 10.04
CA VAL A 79 -10.84 5.53 9.23
C VAL A 79 -10.58 6.90 8.64
N ASP A 80 -9.32 7.22 8.38
CA ASP A 80 -8.94 8.48 7.74
C ASP A 80 -9.47 8.56 6.29
N SER A 81 -9.74 9.78 5.84
CA SER A 81 -10.30 10.10 4.52
C SER A 81 -9.51 9.50 3.34
N VAL A 82 -8.17 9.40 3.45
CA VAL A 82 -7.35 8.78 2.41
C VAL A 82 -7.63 7.29 2.32
N LEU A 83 -7.74 6.60 3.47
CA LEU A 83 -8.03 5.16 3.47
C LEU A 83 -9.49 4.89 3.04
N ALA A 84 -10.43 5.74 3.47
CA ALA A 84 -11.83 5.67 3.06
C ALA A 84 -12.02 5.84 1.55
N SER A 85 -11.09 6.52 0.86
CA SER A 85 -11.12 6.69 -0.59
C SER A 85 -10.83 5.42 -1.39
N GLY A 86 -10.38 4.34 -0.72
CA GLY A 86 -10.06 3.07 -1.35
C GLY A 86 -8.63 2.97 -1.90
N GLN A 87 -7.78 3.99 -1.72
CA GLN A 87 -6.38 3.94 -2.13
C GLN A 87 -5.47 4.67 -1.14
N LYS A 88 -4.40 4.00 -0.68
CA LYS A 88 -3.40 4.59 0.24
C LYS A 88 -2.02 3.98 0.00
N SER A 89 -0.98 4.81 0.00
CA SER A 89 0.43 4.38 -0.10
C SER A 89 0.70 3.39 -1.25
N GLY A 90 0.12 3.61 -2.43
CA GLY A 90 0.33 2.75 -3.59
C GLY A 90 -0.42 1.41 -3.56
N TYR A 91 -1.37 1.25 -2.65
CA TYR A 91 -2.26 0.10 -2.53
C TYR A 91 -3.72 0.53 -2.68
N ASN A 92 -4.51 -0.33 -3.33
CA ASN A 92 -5.96 -0.23 -3.39
C ASN A 92 -6.56 -1.11 -2.28
N PHE A 93 -7.56 -0.60 -1.59
CA PHE A 93 -8.25 -1.26 -0.50
C PHE A 93 -9.71 -1.43 -0.83
N THR A 94 -10.29 -2.53 -0.36
CA THR A 94 -11.73 -2.72 -0.36
C THR A 94 -12.11 -3.50 0.88
N THR A 95 -13.25 -3.16 1.45
CA THR A 95 -13.99 -4.07 2.30
C THR A 95 -14.84 -4.93 1.36
N GLY A 96 -14.40 -6.16 1.14
CA GLY A 96 -15.22 -7.17 0.49
C GLY A 96 -16.38 -7.53 1.42
N THR A 97 -17.58 -7.07 1.10
CA THR A 97 -18.73 -7.95 1.31
C THR A 97 -18.54 -9.10 0.31
N ALA A 98 -17.85 -10.19 0.69
CA ALA A 98 -17.86 -11.38 -0.16
C ALA A 98 -19.33 -11.77 -0.47
N PRO A 99 -19.60 -12.29 -1.67
CA PRO A 99 -20.71 -11.87 -2.54
C PRO A 99 -22.07 -11.84 -1.83
N ALA A 100 -22.72 -10.67 -1.88
CA ALA A 100 -24.07 -10.39 -1.39
C ALA A 100 -24.29 -10.46 0.15
N ALA A 101 -24.41 -9.27 0.76
CA ALA A 101 -25.35 -9.00 1.87
C ALA A 101 -25.29 -9.88 3.13
N SER A 102 -24.13 -10.37 3.56
CA SER A 102 -23.98 -10.87 4.93
C SER A 102 -23.35 -9.81 5.81
N THR A 103 -24.18 -9.13 6.61
CA THR A 103 -23.75 -8.14 7.59
C THR A 103 -22.89 -8.73 8.73
N THR A 104 -22.81 -10.05 8.86
CA THR A 104 -22.18 -10.73 9.99
C THR A 104 -20.74 -11.19 9.73
N THR A 105 -20.23 -11.00 8.52
CA THR A 105 -18.86 -11.37 8.12
C THR A 105 -18.22 -10.23 7.36
N PHE A 106 -16.97 -9.90 7.70
CA PHE A 106 -16.20 -8.90 6.96
C PHE A 106 -14.93 -9.52 6.38
N THR A 107 -14.58 -9.07 5.17
CA THR A 107 -13.28 -9.26 4.57
C THR A 107 -12.77 -7.90 4.12
N ALA A 108 -11.51 -7.59 4.41
CA ALA A 108 -10.84 -6.42 3.85
C ALA A 108 -9.58 -6.88 3.11
N GLY A 109 -9.44 -6.42 1.88
CA GLY A 109 -8.33 -6.75 1.00
C GLY A 109 -7.50 -5.54 0.64
N ALA A 110 -6.24 -5.78 0.32
CA ALA A 110 -5.34 -4.80 -0.26
C ALA A 110 -4.52 -5.42 -1.41
N THR A 111 -4.46 -4.74 -2.55
CA THR A 111 -3.60 -5.11 -3.69
C THR A 111 -2.79 -3.89 -4.13
N PRO A 112 -1.54 -4.05 -4.60
CA PRO A 112 -0.77 -2.93 -5.12
C PRO A 112 -1.44 -2.36 -6.38
N VAL A 113 -1.43 -1.03 -6.49
CA VAL A 113 -1.92 -0.30 -7.67
C VAL A 113 -1.18 -0.72 -8.94
N THR A 114 0.14 -0.94 -8.81
CA THR A 114 0.99 -1.47 -9.88
C THR A 114 1.62 -2.78 -9.39
N PRO A 115 1.10 -3.96 -9.79
CA PRO A 115 1.49 -5.24 -9.23
C PRO A 115 2.81 -5.81 -9.80
N SER A 116 3.36 -5.22 -10.86
CA SER A 116 4.52 -5.77 -11.56
C SER A 116 5.39 -4.71 -12.23
N GLY A 117 6.62 -5.09 -12.56
CA GLY A 117 7.60 -4.22 -13.20
C GLY A 117 8.45 -3.38 -12.23
N ILE A 118 9.31 -2.53 -12.80
CA ILE A 118 10.27 -1.72 -12.04
C ILE A 118 9.54 -0.65 -11.21
N THR A 119 8.40 -0.17 -11.68
CA THR A 119 7.55 0.82 -11.01
C THR A 119 6.46 0.18 -10.16
N ALA A 120 6.58 -1.12 -9.85
CA ALA A 120 5.61 -1.78 -8.98
C ALA A 120 5.50 -1.05 -7.64
N THR A 121 4.29 -0.87 -7.15
CA THR A 121 4.04 -0.23 -5.85
C THR A 121 4.10 -1.23 -4.69
N GLY A 122 3.99 -2.52 -5.00
CA GLY A 122 4.18 -3.65 -4.12
C GLY A 122 4.12 -4.95 -4.91
N THR A 123 4.38 -6.09 -4.27
CA THR A 123 4.46 -7.40 -4.94
C THR A 123 3.52 -8.45 -4.36
N ARG A 124 2.89 -8.12 -3.24
CA ARG A 124 2.05 -9.02 -2.44
C ARG A 124 0.66 -8.44 -2.29
N ASP A 125 -0.34 -9.31 -2.26
CA ASP A 125 -1.68 -8.95 -1.80
C ASP A 125 -1.81 -9.26 -0.32
N PHE A 126 -2.69 -8.53 0.36
CA PHE A 126 -3.00 -8.73 1.76
C PHE A 126 -4.50 -8.84 1.96
N CYS A 127 -4.89 -9.61 2.97
CA CYS A 127 -6.29 -9.81 3.31
C CYS A 127 -6.43 -10.01 4.82
N ILE A 128 -7.46 -9.42 5.41
CA ILE A 128 -7.86 -9.64 6.81
C ILE A 128 -9.35 -9.88 6.85
N ASN A 129 -9.81 -10.74 7.75
CA ASN A 129 -11.23 -11.07 7.90
C ASN A 129 -11.66 -10.89 9.37
N GLN A 130 -12.89 -11.28 9.69
CA GLN A 130 -13.48 -11.19 11.04
C GLN A 130 -12.70 -11.93 12.14
N THR A 131 -11.74 -12.79 11.79
CA THR A 131 -10.86 -13.44 12.78
C THR A 131 -9.72 -12.53 13.25
N GLY A 132 -9.51 -11.38 12.57
CA GLY A 132 -8.43 -10.45 12.85
C GLY A 132 -7.04 -10.93 12.39
N VAL A 133 -6.95 -12.12 11.78
CA VAL A 133 -5.69 -12.66 11.26
C VAL A 133 -5.38 -12.00 9.92
N LEU A 134 -4.20 -11.38 9.83
CA LEU A 134 -3.68 -10.85 8.58
C LEU A 134 -3.03 -11.97 7.75
N LEU A 135 -3.49 -12.11 6.51
CA LEU A 135 -2.97 -13.03 5.52
C LEU A 135 -2.32 -12.26 4.36
N ALA A 136 -1.33 -12.88 3.74
CA ALA A 136 -0.70 -12.36 2.53
C ALA A 136 -0.63 -13.42 1.45
N ASN A 137 -0.78 -12.98 0.20
CA ASN A 137 -0.45 -13.77 -0.98
C ASN A 137 0.90 -13.27 -1.52
N PRO A 138 1.90 -14.14 -1.73
CA PRO A 138 3.22 -13.74 -2.21
C PRO A 138 3.21 -13.15 -3.63
N THR A 139 2.10 -13.28 -4.36
CA THR A 139 1.95 -12.73 -5.71
C THR A 139 0.75 -11.79 -5.76
N ALA A 140 0.97 -10.56 -6.20
CA ALA A 140 -0.08 -9.58 -6.41
C ALA A 140 -0.96 -9.97 -7.61
N SER A 141 -2.26 -10.06 -7.37
CA SER A 141 -3.28 -10.50 -8.33
C SER A 141 -3.79 -9.36 -9.21
N GLY A 142 -3.44 -8.10 -8.90
CA GLY A 142 -3.90 -6.90 -9.60
C GLY A 142 -5.38 -6.57 -9.39
N THR A 143 -6.09 -7.38 -8.61
CA THR A 143 -7.48 -7.18 -8.18
C THR A 143 -7.51 -7.26 -6.67
N VAL A 144 -8.27 -6.38 -6.03
CA VAL A 144 -8.32 -6.35 -4.56
C VAL A 144 -9.00 -7.63 -4.08
N PRO A 145 -8.39 -8.42 -3.18
CA PRO A 145 -8.98 -9.67 -2.72
C PRO A 145 -10.25 -9.39 -1.91
N THR A 146 -11.34 -10.08 -2.24
CA THR A 146 -12.62 -9.99 -1.50
C THR A 146 -12.88 -11.22 -0.63
N ASP A 147 -12.00 -12.22 -0.68
CA ASP A 147 -12.08 -13.45 0.09
C ASP A 147 -10.67 -13.87 0.55
N CYS A 148 -10.45 -13.86 1.87
CA CYS A 148 -9.15 -14.26 2.44
C CYS A 148 -8.95 -15.78 2.50
N THR A 149 -9.98 -16.57 2.19
CA THR A 149 -9.90 -18.04 2.15
C THR A 149 -9.53 -18.58 0.78
N ALA A 150 -9.45 -17.70 -0.22
CA ALA A 150 -8.95 -18.03 -1.55
C ALA A 150 -7.52 -18.60 -1.48
N SER A 151 -7.21 -19.48 -2.43
CA SER A 151 -5.90 -20.12 -2.51
C SER A 151 -4.76 -19.09 -2.64
N GLY A 152 -3.63 -19.37 -1.98
CA GLY A 152 -2.43 -18.53 -2.05
C GLY A 152 -2.23 -17.60 -0.86
N PHE A 153 -3.23 -17.41 0.00
CA PHE A 153 -3.09 -16.64 1.24
C PHE A 153 -2.50 -17.49 2.38
N SER A 154 -1.47 -16.98 3.03
CA SER A 154 -0.89 -17.54 4.25
C SER A 154 -0.85 -16.49 5.36
N SER A 155 -1.01 -16.90 6.62
CA SER A 155 -0.97 -15.97 7.76
C SER A 155 0.43 -15.37 7.93
N ILE A 156 0.50 -14.07 8.19
CA ILE A 156 1.77 -13.34 8.31
C ILE A 156 2.07 -12.82 9.72
N GLY A 157 1.48 -13.44 10.74
CA GLY A 157 1.78 -13.15 12.14
C GLY A 157 1.10 -11.89 12.67
N ASN A 158 0.85 -11.91 13.99
CA ASN A 158 0.15 -10.87 14.73
C ASN A 158 1.11 -9.76 15.16
#